data_AF-A0A4R4YHS5-F1
#
_entry.id   AF-A0A4R4YHS5-F1
#
_cell.length_a   1.000
_cell.length_b   1.000
_cell.length_c   1.000
_cell.angle_alpha   90.00
_cell.angle_beta   90.00
_cell.angle_gamma   90.00
#
_symmetry.space_group_name_H-M   'P 1'
#
loop_
_entity.id
_entity.type
_entity.pdbx_description
1 polymer ?
#
loop_
_entity_poly.entity_id
_entity_poly.type
_entity_poly.pdbx_seq_one_letter_code
_entity_poly.pdbx_strand_id
1 'polypeptide(L)'
;MSATVKPPLGARVAGWFTPKIALARVAWLRTVLYLFVILDMHAFVRDTRLKGEHPGLYQPLLLARIFDLPKPSVANTTALYVVLIVACLIGATNWFPRVAGWVIAPAFTWWVLIGMSDGKVDHDHLALVIALWVLPTVKSQKRGRAAFGDQTRSEAAGWAVRCVQICVIATYFLSWVAKVRSPGWKFTWPGSAVLTWAIVRRPHPVGEWLLHHPWMLHVMQWVGFIAEFFSPVILWLKGKWQLLGALFFLGFHVANTAILLIHFLPTVVCWLAFAPLERIVPWFRKKRLARDARKTEEQPESGRQAEQQAGA
;
A
#
# COMPACT_ATOMS: atom_id res chain seq x y z
N MET A 1 44.64 12.06 -8.74
CA MET A 1 43.66 11.05 -8.26
C MET A 1 42.94 11.62 -7.04
N SER A 2 41.71 12.12 -7.20
CA SER A 2 40.94 12.66 -6.08
C SER A 2 40.34 11.50 -5.29
N ALA A 3 40.84 11.28 -4.07
CA ALA A 3 40.29 10.29 -3.16
C ALA A 3 38.85 10.69 -2.83
N THR A 4 37.88 9.90 -3.29
CA THR A 4 36.47 10.11 -2.97
C THR A 4 36.28 9.83 -1.49
N VAL A 5 36.25 10.91 -0.70
CA VAL A 5 35.94 10.86 0.73
C VAL A 5 34.58 10.21 0.89
N LYS A 6 34.59 9.01 1.47
CA LYS A 6 33.38 8.26 1.81
C LYS A 6 32.57 9.12 2.80
N PRO A 7 31.28 9.39 2.54
CA PRO A 7 30.48 10.22 3.44
C PRO A 7 30.39 9.55 4.82
N PRO A 8 30.36 10.33 5.91
CA PRO A 8 30.27 9.82 7.27
C PRO A 8 29.02 8.94 7.44
N LEU A 9 29.06 7.99 8.38
CA LEU A 9 27.99 7.02 8.59
C LEU A 9 26.61 7.67 8.76
N GLY A 10 26.55 8.78 9.51
CA GLY A 10 25.31 9.55 9.70
C GLY A 10 24.70 10.07 8.39
N ALA A 11 25.52 10.56 7.46
CA ALA A 11 25.06 11.02 6.15
C ALA A 11 24.52 9.87 5.28
N ARG A 12 25.06 8.66 5.44
CA ARG A 12 24.56 7.46 4.74
C ARG A 12 23.23 6.98 5.29
N VAL A 13 23.08 6.97 6.62
CA VAL A 13 21.82 6.60 7.29
C VAL A 13 20.72 7.59 6.93
N ALA A 14 21.02 8.89 7.01
CA ALA A 14 20.12 9.95 6.56
C ALA A 14 19.73 9.76 5.10
N GLY A 15 20.71 9.58 4.19
CA GLY A 15 20.44 9.39 2.77
C GLY A 15 19.65 8.13 2.42
N TRP A 16 19.73 7.05 3.22
CA TRP A 16 18.89 5.87 3.06
C TRP A 16 17.44 6.14 3.47
N PHE A 17 17.25 6.91 4.54
CA PHE A 17 15.95 7.23 5.10
C PHE A 17 15.22 8.34 4.33
N THR A 18 15.95 9.31 3.78
CA THR A 18 15.40 10.46 3.04
C THR A 18 15.90 10.55 1.58
N PRO A 19 15.82 9.46 0.77
CA PRO A 19 16.34 9.48 -0.58
C PRO A 19 15.60 10.49 -1.46
N LYS A 20 16.33 11.26 -2.28
CA LYS A 20 15.72 12.21 -3.21
C LYS A 20 14.95 11.48 -4.32
N ILE A 21 13.62 11.42 -4.19
CA ILE A 21 12.71 10.81 -5.20
C ILE A 21 11.77 11.84 -5.80
N ALA A 22 11.21 11.53 -6.97
CA ALA A 22 10.30 12.43 -7.69
C ALA A 22 8.95 12.63 -6.96
N LEU A 23 8.48 13.88 -6.93
CA LEU A 23 7.18 14.26 -6.35
C LEU A 23 5.99 13.54 -7.01
N ALA A 24 6.09 13.18 -8.29
CA ALA A 24 5.08 12.40 -9.00
C ALA A 24 4.72 11.09 -8.29
N ARG A 25 5.69 10.41 -7.64
CA ARG A 25 5.42 9.16 -6.92
C ARG A 25 4.43 9.39 -5.77
N VAL A 26 4.60 10.48 -5.03
CA VAL A 26 3.71 10.88 -3.93
C VAL A 26 2.32 11.24 -4.46
N ALA A 27 2.23 11.92 -5.60
CA ALA A 27 0.95 12.26 -6.22
C ALA A 27 0.13 11.00 -6.58
N TRP A 28 0.79 9.99 -7.18
CA TRP A 28 0.17 8.69 -7.48
C TRP A 28 -0.25 7.94 -6.21
N LEU A 29 0.62 7.85 -5.21
CA LEU A 29 0.31 7.18 -3.95
C LEU A 29 -0.90 7.81 -3.26
N ARG A 30 -0.95 9.15 -3.16
CA ARG A 30 -2.12 9.85 -2.60
C ARG A 30 -3.40 9.49 -3.32
N THR A 31 -3.40 9.57 -4.65
CA THR A 31 -4.60 9.26 -5.44
C THR A 31 -5.07 7.84 -5.22
N VAL A 32 -4.18 6.86 -5.33
CA VAL A 32 -4.58 5.44 -5.18
C VAL A 32 -5.02 5.15 -3.75
N LEU A 33 -4.27 5.61 -2.74
CA LEU A 33 -4.60 5.31 -1.34
C LEU A 33 -5.85 6.04 -0.85
N TYR A 34 -6.11 7.28 -1.29
CA TYR A 34 -7.35 7.97 -0.92
C TYR A 34 -8.58 7.33 -1.59
N LEU A 35 -8.47 6.87 -2.83
CA LEU A 35 -9.55 6.10 -3.45
C LEU A 35 -9.72 4.73 -2.79
N PHE A 36 -8.62 4.10 -2.36
CA PHE A 36 -8.66 2.86 -1.60
C PHE A 36 -9.34 3.04 -0.23
N VAL A 37 -9.14 4.17 0.47
CA VAL A 37 -9.86 4.47 1.73
C VAL A 37 -11.37 4.41 1.53
N ILE A 38 -11.89 4.92 0.41
CA ILE A 38 -13.32 4.82 0.09
C ILE A 38 -13.71 3.35 -0.03
N LEU A 39 -12.97 2.56 -0.82
CA LEU A 39 -13.23 1.12 -0.96
C LEU A 39 -13.18 0.41 0.39
N ASP A 40 -12.20 0.72 1.22
CA ASP A 40 -11.97 0.13 2.52
C ASP A 40 -13.14 0.33 3.48
N MET A 41 -13.65 1.55 3.55
CA MET A 41 -14.83 1.89 4.36
C MET A 41 -16.09 1.14 3.94
N HIS A 42 -16.20 0.75 2.66
CA HIS A 42 -17.38 0.05 2.13
C HIS A 42 -17.23 -1.48 2.21
N ALA A 43 -16.02 -1.99 1.98
CA ALA A 43 -15.78 -3.42 1.83
C ALA A 43 -15.20 -4.09 3.08
N PHE A 44 -14.37 -3.39 3.85
CA PHE A 44 -13.53 -3.99 4.89
C PHE A 44 -13.87 -3.46 6.29
N VAL A 45 -13.74 -2.14 6.50
CA VAL A 45 -14.04 -1.49 7.79
C VAL A 45 -15.44 -0.86 7.72
N ARG A 46 -16.43 -1.68 7.37
CA ARG A 46 -17.83 -1.24 7.22
C ARG A 46 -18.59 -1.14 8.55
N ASP A 47 -18.13 -1.88 9.56
CA ASP A 47 -18.81 -2.02 10.85
C ASP A 47 -18.75 -0.74 11.69
N THR A 48 -17.93 0.24 11.31
CA THR A 48 -17.86 1.55 11.97
C THR A 48 -19.22 2.25 12.02
N ARG A 49 -20.03 2.15 10.96
CA ARG A 49 -21.38 2.74 10.95
C ARG A 49 -22.33 1.98 11.86
N LEU A 50 -22.29 0.64 11.83
CA LEU A 50 -23.11 -0.20 12.71
C LEU A 50 -22.81 0.07 14.19
N LYS A 51 -21.55 0.34 14.54
CA LYS A 51 -21.16 0.73 15.90
C LYS A 51 -21.73 2.10 16.33
N GLY A 52 -22.09 2.97 15.37
CA GLY A 52 -22.81 4.21 15.66
C GLY A 52 -24.26 3.99 16.08
N GLU A 53 -24.90 2.93 15.57
CA GLU A 53 -26.27 2.51 15.92
C GLU A 53 -26.28 1.68 17.22
N HIS A 54 -25.18 0.98 17.50
CA HIS A 54 -25.02 0.10 18.66
C HIS A 54 -23.79 0.46 19.52
N PRO A 55 -23.78 1.62 20.19
CA PRO A 55 -22.63 2.08 20.97
C PRO A 55 -22.24 1.16 22.13
N GLY A 56 -23.11 0.25 22.56
CA GLY A 56 -22.80 -0.77 23.57
C GLY A 56 -21.73 -1.79 23.14
N LEU A 57 -21.49 -1.93 21.82
CA LEU A 57 -20.46 -2.82 21.27
C LEU A 57 -19.07 -2.16 21.18
N TYR A 58 -18.98 -0.86 21.44
CA TYR A 58 -17.73 -0.11 21.33
C TYR A 58 -16.86 -0.28 22.58
N GLN A 59 -15.65 -0.83 22.41
CA GLN A 59 -14.61 -0.81 23.45
C GLN A 59 -13.41 0.03 22.98
N PRO A 60 -13.13 1.18 23.61
CA PRO A 60 -12.13 2.10 23.10
C PRO A 60 -10.73 1.50 23.15
N LEU A 61 -10.05 1.49 22.00
CA LEU A 61 -8.63 1.15 21.91
C LEU A 61 -7.77 2.18 22.66
N LEU A 62 -6.52 1.82 22.98
CA LEU A 62 -5.61 2.68 23.74
C LEU A 62 -5.54 4.11 23.20
N LEU A 63 -5.41 4.28 21.88
CA LEU A 63 -5.32 5.61 21.26
C LEU A 63 -6.59 6.44 21.46
N ALA A 64 -7.76 5.81 21.34
CA ALA A 64 -9.04 6.47 21.59
C ALA A 64 -9.22 6.89 23.05
N ARG A 65 -8.67 6.10 23.99
CA ARG A 65 -8.66 6.43 25.43
C ARG A 65 -7.71 7.58 25.76
N ILE A 66 -6.51 7.60 25.17
CA ILE A 66 -5.52 8.67 25.39
C ILE A 66 -6.06 10.03 24.95
N PHE A 67 -6.78 10.08 23.83
CA PHE A 67 -7.34 11.32 23.28
C PHE A 67 -8.79 11.61 23.70
N ASP A 68 -9.35 10.79 24.59
CA ASP A 68 -10.75 10.88 25.02
C ASP A 68 -11.74 11.07 23.85
N LEU A 69 -11.57 10.24 22.80
CA LEU A 69 -12.39 10.35 21.60
C LEU A 69 -13.86 9.99 21.92
N PRO A 70 -14.84 10.72 21.38
CA PRO A 70 -16.23 10.49 21.72
C PRO A 70 -16.69 9.11 21.25
N LYS A 71 -17.59 8.50 22.03
CA LYS A 71 -18.22 7.22 21.67
C LYS A 71 -18.90 7.32 20.30
N PRO A 72 -18.90 6.25 19.50
CA PRO A 72 -19.57 6.25 18.22
C PRO A 72 -21.08 6.52 18.41
N SER A 73 -21.63 7.33 17.53
CA SER A 73 -23.05 7.62 17.41
C SER A 73 -23.41 7.67 15.93
N VAL A 74 -24.69 7.55 15.59
CA VAL A 74 -25.15 7.70 14.20
C VAL A 74 -24.67 9.02 13.60
N ALA A 75 -24.71 10.10 14.38
CA ALA A 75 -24.30 11.43 13.93
C ALA A 75 -22.79 11.49 13.58
N ASN A 76 -21.90 11.07 14.51
CA ASN A 76 -20.46 11.21 14.26
C ASN A 76 -19.93 10.20 13.24
N THR A 77 -20.46 8.98 13.19
CA THR A 77 -20.05 7.96 12.20
C THR A 77 -20.52 8.34 10.79
N THR A 78 -21.71 8.91 10.66
CA THR A 78 -22.20 9.46 9.38
C THR A 78 -21.41 10.69 8.95
N ALA A 79 -21.11 11.60 9.88
CA ALA A 79 -20.27 12.76 9.58
C ALA A 79 -18.86 12.34 9.11
N LEU A 80 -18.22 11.40 9.82
CA LEU A 80 -16.94 10.83 9.43
C LEU A 80 -16.99 10.20 8.04
N TYR A 81 -18.04 9.43 7.76
CA TYR A 81 -18.24 8.79 6.46
C TYR A 81 -18.27 9.82 5.32
N VAL A 82 -19.10 10.86 5.44
CA VAL A 82 -19.24 11.92 4.42
C VAL A 82 -17.95 12.71 4.28
N VAL A 83 -17.32 13.11 5.39
CA VAL A 83 -16.05 13.83 5.40
C VAL A 83 -14.97 13.04 4.68
N LEU A 84 -14.85 11.74 4.96
CA LEU A 84 -13.86 10.88 4.33
C LEU A 84 -14.08 10.74 2.82
N ILE A 85 -15.31 10.50 2.37
CA ILE A 85 -15.61 10.42 0.94
C ILE A 85 -15.22 11.71 0.23
N VAL A 86 -15.72 12.85 0.71
CA VAL A 86 -15.49 14.15 0.05
C VAL A 86 -14.00 14.52 0.08
N ALA A 87 -13.34 14.35 1.23
CA ALA A 87 -11.94 14.67 1.36
C ALA A 87 -11.06 13.74 0.51
N CYS A 88 -11.37 12.44 0.42
CA CYS A 88 -10.64 11.49 -0.43
C CYS A 88 -10.78 11.83 -1.91
N LEU A 89 -11.99 12.15 -2.37
CA LEU A 89 -12.24 12.56 -3.77
C LEU A 89 -11.47 13.84 -4.11
N ILE A 90 -11.53 14.87 -3.26
CA ILE A 90 -10.76 16.12 -3.44
C ILE A 90 -9.26 15.83 -3.40
N GLY A 91 -8.80 15.08 -2.41
CA GLY A 91 -7.40 14.73 -2.23
C GLY A 91 -6.83 13.96 -3.42
N ALA A 92 -7.62 13.06 -4.02
CA ALA A 92 -7.24 12.25 -5.16
C ALA A 92 -6.95 13.10 -6.41
N THR A 93 -7.52 14.30 -6.50
CA THR A 93 -7.24 15.24 -7.61
C THR A 93 -5.87 15.90 -7.54
N ASN A 94 -5.19 15.87 -6.38
CA ASN A 94 -3.94 16.60 -6.12
C ASN A 94 -4.02 18.15 -6.27
N TRP A 95 -5.20 18.78 -6.19
CA TRP A 95 -5.32 20.24 -6.14
C TRP A 95 -4.98 20.83 -4.75
N PHE A 96 -5.50 20.23 -3.69
CA PHE A 96 -5.24 20.63 -2.30
C PHE A 96 -4.73 19.45 -1.44
N PRO A 97 -3.68 18.74 -1.87
CA PRO A 97 -3.37 17.41 -1.34
C PRO A 97 -2.95 17.41 0.13
N ARG A 98 -2.36 18.50 0.64
CA ARG A 98 -1.97 18.61 2.05
C ARG A 98 -3.17 18.85 2.95
N VAL A 99 -4.05 19.78 2.58
CA VAL A 99 -5.26 20.10 3.36
C VAL A 99 -6.18 18.88 3.40
N ALA A 100 -6.50 18.31 2.24
CA ALA A 100 -7.30 17.08 2.17
C ALA A 100 -6.64 15.95 2.98
N GLY A 101 -5.32 15.78 2.84
CA GLY A 101 -4.57 14.78 3.58
C GLY A 101 -4.63 14.94 5.11
N TRP A 102 -4.49 16.16 5.62
CA TRP A 102 -4.60 16.46 7.05
C TRP A 102 -6.03 16.32 7.60
N VAL A 103 -7.05 16.28 6.74
CA VAL A 103 -8.42 15.91 7.12
C VAL A 103 -8.58 14.39 7.09
N ILE A 104 -8.15 13.73 6.01
CA ILE A 104 -8.29 12.28 5.81
C ILE A 104 -7.55 11.50 6.90
N ALA A 105 -6.32 11.88 7.25
CA ALA A 105 -5.48 11.13 8.18
C ALA A 105 -6.11 10.94 9.57
N PRO A 106 -6.51 12.01 10.30
CA PRO A 106 -7.19 11.84 11.58
C PRO A 106 -8.59 11.23 11.41
N ALA A 107 -9.36 11.61 10.39
CA ALA A 107 -10.71 11.06 10.19
C ALA A 107 -10.69 9.54 9.95
N PHE A 108 -9.78 9.06 9.11
CA PHE A 108 -9.65 7.63 8.83
C PHE A 108 -9.04 6.88 9.99
N THR A 109 -8.08 7.49 10.71
CA THR A 109 -7.56 6.92 11.97
C THR A 109 -8.70 6.71 12.95
N TRP A 110 -9.58 7.69 13.13
CA TRP A 110 -10.74 7.54 14.02
C TRP A 110 -11.74 6.51 13.48
N TRP A 111 -11.97 6.47 12.17
CA TRP A 111 -12.80 5.46 11.51
C TRP A 111 -12.35 4.03 11.85
N VAL A 112 -11.05 3.73 11.71
CA VAL A 112 -10.52 2.40 12.02
C VAL A 112 -10.48 2.12 13.52
N LEU A 113 -10.24 3.12 14.37
CA LEU A 113 -10.32 2.96 15.83
C LEU A 113 -11.72 2.54 16.29
N ILE A 114 -12.78 3.12 15.69
CA ILE A 114 -14.15 2.69 15.95
C ILE A 114 -14.35 1.28 15.37
N GLY A 115 -13.99 1.05 14.10
CA GLY A 115 -14.21 -0.22 13.42
C GLY A 115 -13.58 -1.42 14.14
N MET A 116 -12.40 -1.26 14.71
CA MET A 116 -11.61 -2.31 15.38
C MET A 116 -11.79 -2.38 16.90
N SER A 117 -12.78 -1.66 17.43
CA SER A 117 -13.02 -1.53 18.88
C SER A 117 -13.60 -2.78 19.57
N ASP A 118 -13.89 -3.86 18.85
CA ASP A 118 -14.48 -5.10 19.40
C ASP A 118 -13.45 -6.21 19.65
N GLY A 119 -12.17 -5.83 19.80
CA GLY A 119 -11.06 -6.76 20.07
C GLY A 119 -10.45 -7.39 18.82
N LYS A 120 -10.96 -7.06 17.63
CA LYS A 120 -10.32 -7.41 16.35
C LYS A 120 -9.53 -6.23 15.81
N VAL A 121 -8.21 -6.25 16.02
CA VAL A 121 -7.29 -5.25 15.46
C VAL A 121 -6.62 -5.80 14.21
N ASP A 122 -7.02 -5.29 13.05
CA ASP A 122 -6.47 -5.71 11.76
C ASP A 122 -5.15 -4.97 11.49
N HIS A 123 -4.05 -5.68 11.70
CA HIS A 123 -2.67 -5.17 11.59
C HIS A 123 -2.27 -4.79 10.15
N ASP A 124 -3.01 -5.24 9.14
CA ASP A 124 -2.80 -4.90 7.73
C ASP A 124 -3.13 -3.43 7.40
N HIS A 125 -3.85 -2.73 8.27
CA HIS A 125 -4.12 -1.30 8.10
C HIS A 125 -2.96 -0.41 8.54
N LEU A 126 -1.94 -0.94 9.22
CA LEU A 126 -0.81 -0.16 9.75
C LEU A 126 -0.16 0.71 8.67
N ALA A 127 0.23 0.10 7.54
CA ALA A 127 0.89 0.80 6.45
C ALA A 127 0.00 1.89 5.82
N LEU A 128 -1.30 1.61 5.69
CA LEU A 128 -2.27 2.56 5.14
C LEU A 128 -2.44 3.76 6.07
N VAL A 129 -2.68 3.55 7.37
CA VAL A 129 -2.83 4.62 8.36
C VAL A 129 -1.58 5.51 8.37
N ILE A 130 -0.39 4.91 8.41
CA ILE A 130 0.86 5.67 8.38
C ILE A 130 1.02 6.44 7.07
N ALA A 131 0.69 5.84 5.92
CA ALA A 131 0.72 6.53 4.64
C ALA A 131 -0.15 7.79 4.65
N LEU A 132 -1.36 7.72 5.21
CA LEU A 132 -2.26 8.86 5.31
C LEU A 132 -1.69 9.98 6.19
N TRP A 133 -0.94 9.67 7.25
CA TRP A 133 -0.28 10.69 8.08
C TRP A 133 0.98 11.29 7.46
N VAL A 134 1.78 10.51 6.71
CA VAL A 134 3.07 11.00 6.19
C VAL A 134 2.95 11.66 4.82
N LEU A 135 2.04 11.22 3.94
CA LEU A 135 1.87 11.82 2.61
C LEU A 135 1.51 13.32 2.65
N PRO A 136 0.68 13.85 3.55
CA PRO A 136 0.31 15.28 3.62
C PRO A 136 1.47 16.19 4.05
N THR A 137 2.55 15.63 4.60
CA THR A 137 3.75 16.40 4.96
C THR A 137 4.52 16.90 3.74
N VAL A 138 4.39 16.23 2.59
CA VAL A 138 5.15 16.54 1.37
C VAL A 138 4.54 17.73 0.63
N LYS A 139 5.31 18.81 0.46
CA LYS A 139 4.90 19.96 -0.35
C LYS A 139 4.91 19.60 -1.84
N SER A 140 3.75 19.73 -2.49
CA SER A 140 3.65 19.63 -3.95
C SER A 140 4.18 20.90 -4.62
N GLN A 141 4.94 20.75 -5.70
CA GLN A 141 5.36 21.88 -6.55
C GLN A 141 4.31 22.15 -7.64
N LYS A 142 3.81 21.08 -8.28
CA LYS A 142 2.69 21.14 -9.23
C LYS A 142 1.38 20.66 -8.59
N ARG A 143 0.25 21.11 -9.13
CA ARG A 143 -1.11 20.75 -8.67
C ARG A 143 -1.90 20.09 -9.80
N GLY A 144 -2.99 19.41 -9.42
CA GLY A 144 -3.90 18.78 -10.37
C GLY A 144 -3.20 17.73 -11.23
N ARG A 145 -3.60 17.64 -12.50
CA ARG A 145 -3.03 16.69 -13.48
C ARG A 145 -1.52 16.84 -13.68
N ALA A 146 -0.96 18.03 -13.49
CA ALA A 146 0.46 18.28 -13.66
C ALA A 146 1.32 17.63 -12.57
N ALA A 147 0.74 17.31 -11.40
CA ALA A 147 1.44 16.66 -10.29
C ALA A 147 1.91 15.24 -10.65
N PHE A 148 1.14 14.49 -11.44
CA PHE A 148 1.44 13.09 -11.81
C PHE A 148 2.69 12.94 -12.71
N GLY A 149 3.16 14.02 -13.32
CA GLY A 149 4.36 14.07 -14.14
C GLY A 149 5.51 14.86 -13.53
N ASP A 150 5.39 15.32 -12.28
CA ASP A 150 6.39 16.15 -11.61
C ASP A 150 7.65 15.36 -11.23
N GLN A 151 8.73 15.56 -11.99
CA GLN A 151 10.01 14.89 -11.79
C GLN A 151 10.93 15.60 -10.79
N THR A 152 10.47 16.70 -10.16
CA THR A 152 11.24 17.41 -9.12
C THR A 152 11.54 16.44 -7.98
N ARG A 153 12.81 16.33 -7.59
CA ARG A 153 13.22 15.41 -6.53
C ARG A 153 13.18 16.07 -5.15
N SER A 154 12.67 15.33 -4.17
CA SER A 154 12.49 15.82 -2.79
C SER A 154 12.88 14.75 -1.76
N GLU A 155 13.61 15.18 -0.72
CA GLU A 155 13.95 14.34 0.44
C GLU A 155 12.71 14.04 1.30
N ALA A 156 11.80 15.02 1.43
CA ALA A 156 10.52 14.82 2.13
C ALA A 156 9.65 13.76 1.44
N ALA A 157 9.66 13.71 0.10
CA ALA A 157 9.01 12.64 -0.63
C ALA A 157 9.66 11.27 -0.33
N GLY A 158 10.99 11.23 -0.28
CA GLY A 158 11.77 10.05 0.08
C GLY A 158 11.41 9.52 1.45
N TRP A 159 11.42 10.42 2.43
CA TRP A 159 11.04 10.14 3.81
C TRP A 159 9.64 9.55 3.91
N ALA A 160 8.64 10.22 3.32
CA ALA A 160 7.25 9.77 3.39
C ALA A 160 7.09 8.37 2.76
N VAL A 161 7.67 8.13 1.58
CA VAL A 161 7.63 6.81 0.93
C VAL A 161 8.38 5.76 1.75
N ARG A 162 9.51 6.12 2.37
CA ARG A 162 10.27 5.20 3.21
C ARG A 162 9.50 4.78 4.46
N CYS A 163 8.78 5.71 5.11
CA CYS A 163 7.90 5.38 6.23
C CYS A 163 6.84 4.34 5.83
N VAL A 164 6.19 4.52 4.67
CA VAL A 164 5.21 3.53 4.15
C VAL A 164 5.88 2.18 3.89
N GLN A 165 7.04 2.17 3.23
CA GLN A 165 7.80 0.93 2.96
C GLN A 165 8.16 0.20 4.26
N ILE A 166 8.66 0.93 5.27
CA ILE A 166 8.99 0.34 6.57
C ILE A 166 7.74 -0.26 7.21
N CYS A 167 6.60 0.43 7.19
CA CYS A 167 5.36 -0.09 7.77
C CYS A 167 4.82 -1.31 7.03
N VAL A 168 4.88 -1.34 5.68
CA VAL A 168 4.54 -2.54 4.89
C VAL A 168 5.38 -3.74 5.34
N ILE A 169 6.69 -3.54 5.50
CA ILE A 169 7.61 -4.60 5.90
C ILE A 169 7.43 -4.99 7.36
N ALA A 170 7.18 -4.01 8.23
CA ALA A 170 6.91 -4.24 9.64
C ALA A 170 5.67 -5.12 9.85
N THR A 171 4.63 -5.00 9.02
CA THR A 171 3.46 -5.88 9.08
C THR A 171 3.85 -7.36 9.00
N TYR A 172 4.76 -7.73 8.09
CA TYR A 172 5.24 -9.11 7.97
C TYR A 172 6.19 -9.49 9.10
N PHE A 173 7.20 -8.67 9.37
CA PHE A 173 8.20 -8.99 10.37
C PHE A 173 7.60 -9.09 11.79
N LEU A 174 6.68 -8.19 12.15
CA LEU A 174 5.99 -8.25 13.43
C LEU A 174 4.99 -9.41 13.50
N SER A 175 4.43 -9.85 12.36
CA SER A 175 3.66 -11.10 12.29
C SER A 175 4.53 -12.30 12.63
N TRP A 176 5.76 -12.36 12.13
CA TRP A 176 6.74 -13.38 12.54
C TRP A 176 7.05 -13.31 14.04
N VAL A 177 7.31 -12.11 14.57
CA VAL A 177 7.54 -11.91 16.03
C VAL A 177 6.35 -12.42 16.84
N ALA A 178 5.12 -12.16 16.40
CA ALA A 178 3.92 -12.66 17.07
C ALA A 178 3.81 -14.19 17.03
N LYS A 179 4.23 -14.84 15.93
CA LYS A 179 4.25 -16.30 15.78
C LYS A 179 5.25 -16.98 16.71
N VAL A 180 6.40 -16.37 16.98
CA VAL A 180 7.39 -16.92 17.93
C VAL A 180 7.08 -16.54 19.37
N ARG A 181 6.59 -15.33 19.64
CA ARG A 181 6.32 -14.83 20.99
C ARG A 181 5.14 -15.55 21.64
N SER A 182 4.05 -15.77 20.90
CA SER A 182 2.82 -16.40 21.43
C SER A 182 3.05 -17.76 22.10
N PRO A 183 3.87 -18.69 21.54
CA PRO A 183 4.22 -19.95 22.20
C PRO A 183 5.40 -19.84 23.19
N GLY A 184 5.76 -18.64 23.65
CA GLY A 184 6.87 -18.42 24.59
C GLY A 184 8.26 -18.45 23.96
N TRP A 185 8.43 -17.78 22.81
CA TRP A 185 9.67 -17.71 22.04
C TRP A 185 10.15 -19.06 21.47
N LYS A 186 9.18 -19.91 21.10
CA LYS A 186 9.43 -21.22 20.49
C LYS A 186 9.14 -21.19 18.98
N PHE A 187 9.90 -21.97 18.22
CA PHE A 187 9.78 -22.12 16.77
C PHE A 187 8.79 -23.21 16.36
N THR A 188 7.67 -23.32 17.08
CA THR A 188 6.69 -24.40 16.89
C THR A 188 5.58 -24.06 15.91
N TRP A 189 5.36 -22.77 15.61
CA TRP A 189 4.27 -22.31 14.76
C TRP A 189 4.26 -23.00 13.37
N PRO A 190 5.40 -23.12 12.64
CA PRO A 190 5.39 -23.74 11.31
C PRO A 190 5.04 -25.24 11.31
N GLY A 191 5.25 -25.93 12.42
CA GLY A 191 4.90 -27.34 12.61
C GLY A 191 3.54 -27.57 13.25
N SER A 192 2.76 -26.51 13.49
CA SER A 192 1.45 -26.58 14.13
C SER A 192 0.32 -26.86 13.14
N ALA A 193 -0.87 -27.16 13.67
CA ALA A 193 -2.08 -27.37 12.88
C ALA A 193 -2.82 -26.07 12.49
N VAL A 194 -2.19 -24.89 12.63
CA VAL A 194 -2.85 -23.58 12.46
C VAL A 194 -3.44 -23.41 11.07
N LEU A 195 -2.70 -23.77 10.01
CA LEU A 195 -3.22 -23.65 8.65
C LEU A 195 -4.38 -24.64 8.38
N THR A 196 -4.31 -25.86 8.93
CA THR A 196 -5.42 -26.83 8.86
C THR A 196 -6.66 -26.28 9.56
N TRP A 197 -6.51 -25.76 10.79
CA TRP A 197 -7.59 -25.15 11.55
C TRP A 197 -8.20 -23.94 10.81
N ALA A 198 -7.37 -23.11 10.17
CA ALA A 198 -7.83 -21.97 9.41
C ALA A 198 -8.69 -22.38 8.20
N ILE A 199 -8.30 -23.44 7.48
CA ILE A 199 -9.06 -23.99 6.36
C ILE A 199 -10.41 -24.55 6.85
N VAL A 200 -10.41 -25.37 7.92
CA VAL A 200 -11.64 -25.97 8.45
C VAL A 200 -12.63 -24.90 8.94
N ARG A 201 -12.12 -23.79 9.50
CA ARG A 201 -12.95 -22.65 9.92
C ARG A 201 -13.50 -21.83 8.74
N ARG A 202 -12.85 -21.89 7.58
CA ARG A 202 -13.18 -21.11 6.37
C ARG A 202 -13.13 -22.01 5.14
N PRO A 203 -14.06 -22.98 5.03
CA PRO A 203 -14.04 -23.96 3.96
C PRO A 203 -14.17 -23.26 2.59
N HIS A 204 -13.30 -23.66 1.67
CA HIS A 204 -13.26 -23.20 0.29
C HIS A 204 -12.62 -24.29 -0.57
N PRO A 205 -13.05 -24.51 -1.83
CA PRO A 205 -12.61 -25.68 -2.61
C PRO A 205 -11.09 -25.86 -2.71
N VAL A 206 -10.33 -24.77 -2.85
CA VAL A 206 -8.87 -24.81 -2.91
C VAL A 206 -8.25 -25.23 -1.57
N GLY A 207 -8.78 -24.70 -0.46
CA GLY A 207 -8.32 -25.04 0.88
C GLY A 207 -8.66 -26.48 1.25
N GLU A 208 -9.88 -26.92 0.96
CA GLU A 208 -10.34 -28.30 1.18
C GLU A 208 -9.51 -29.30 0.37
N TRP A 209 -9.22 -28.99 -0.89
CA TRP A 209 -8.33 -29.81 -1.71
C TRP A 209 -6.94 -29.96 -1.07
N LEU A 210 -6.38 -28.88 -0.51
CA LEU A 210 -5.08 -28.94 0.18
C LEU A 210 -5.09 -29.80 1.45
N LEU A 211 -6.25 -30.07 2.07
CA LEU A 211 -6.32 -30.98 3.22
C LEU A 211 -5.95 -32.41 2.85
N HIS A 212 -6.10 -32.81 1.59
CA HIS A 212 -5.61 -34.10 1.07
C HIS A 212 -4.08 -34.15 0.92
N HIS A 213 -3.40 -33.02 1.08
CA HIS A 213 -1.94 -32.91 0.96
C HIS A 213 -1.32 -32.23 2.20
N PRO A 214 -1.38 -32.84 3.41
CA PRO A 214 -0.93 -32.20 4.65
C PRO A 214 0.52 -31.72 4.63
N TRP A 215 1.41 -32.42 3.94
CA TRP A 215 2.81 -32.02 3.78
C TRP A 215 2.95 -30.64 3.10
N MET A 216 2.04 -30.31 2.16
CA MET A 216 2.04 -29.01 1.48
C MET A 216 1.71 -27.90 2.48
N LEU A 217 0.75 -28.12 3.38
CA LEU A 217 0.39 -27.16 4.43
C LEU A 217 1.60 -26.82 5.32
N HIS A 218 2.40 -27.83 5.68
CA HIS A 218 3.63 -27.63 6.44
C HIS A 218 4.65 -26.79 5.66
N VAL A 219 4.89 -27.13 4.39
CA VAL A 219 5.80 -26.36 3.52
C VAL A 219 5.35 -24.91 3.40
N MET A 220 4.06 -24.66 3.20
CA MET A 220 3.49 -23.32 3.11
C MET A 220 3.67 -22.51 4.39
N GLN A 221 3.44 -23.13 5.56
CA GLN A 221 3.69 -22.49 6.86
C GLN A 221 5.17 -22.11 7.02
N TRP A 222 6.09 -23.00 6.64
CA TRP A 222 7.53 -22.71 6.65
C TRP A 222 7.93 -21.59 5.69
N VAL A 223 7.41 -21.60 4.46
CA VAL A 223 7.67 -20.55 3.46
C VAL A 223 7.19 -19.20 3.98
N GLY A 224 5.96 -19.12 4.50
CA GLY A 224 5.42 -17.89 5.08
C GLY A 224 6.25 -17.40 6.26
N PHE A 225 6.59 -18.31 7.19
CA PHE A 225 7.38 -17.99 8.38
C PHE A 225 8.79 -17.46 8.03
N ILE A 226 9.50 -18.13 7.13
CA ILE A 226 10.84 -17.70 6.68
C ILE A 226 10.75 -16.37 5.93
N ALA A 227 9.77 -16.22 5.03
CA ALA A 227 9.60 -14.99 4.26
C ALA A 227 9.30 -13.79 5.15
N GLU A 228 8.43 -13.95 6.15
CA GLU A 228 8.11 -12.88 7.10
C GLU A 228 9.35 -12.46 7.91
N PHE A 229 10.16 -13.40 8.38
CA PHE A 229 11.43 -13.13 9.07
C PHE A 229 12.41 -12.34 8.19
N PHE A 230 12.58 -12.74 6.93
CA PHE A 230 13.50 -12.09 5.99
C PHE A 230 12.91 -10.87 5.27
N SER A 231 11.65 -10.52 5.52
CA SER A 231 11.00 -9.35 4.90
C SER A 231 11.79 -8.03 5.05
N PRO A 232 12.51 -7.73 6.16
CA PRO A 232 13.35 -6.54 6.26
C PRO A 232 14.33 -6.37 5.10
N VAL A 233 14.91 -7.47 4.60
CA VAL A 233 15.91 -7.45 3.51
C VAL A 233 15.42 -6.66 2.29
N ILE A 234 14.11 -6.69 2.01
CA ILE A 234 13.49 -6.00 0.86
C ILE A 234 13.73 -4.47 0.88
N LEU A 235 13.88 -3.86 2.06
CA LEU A 235 14.14 -2.42 2.18
C LEU A 235 15.51 -1.99 1.61
N TRP A 236 16.44 -2.95 1.47
CA TRP A 236 17.77 -2.75 0.93
C TRP A 236 17.95 -3.31 -0.49
N LEU A 237 17.01 -4.13 -0.96
CA LEU A 237 17.00 -4.61 -2.34
C LEU A 237 16.77 -3.46 -3.33
N LYS A 238 17.26 -3.63 -4.56
CA LYS A 238 17.13 -2.66 -5.66
C LYS A 238 16.75 -3.35 -6.97
N GLY A 239 16.07 -2.60 -7.83
CA GLY A 239 15.77 -3.05 -9.19
C GLY A 239 14.97 -4.35 -9.23
N LYS A 240 15.43 -5.32 -10.03
CA LYS A 240 14.73 -6.60 -10.23
C LYS A 240 14.53 -7.39 -8.93
N TRP A 241 15.46 -7.34 -7.98
CA TRP A 241 15.35 -8.08 -6.72
C TRP A 241 14.27 -7.52 -5.80
N GLN A 242 14.11 -6.20 -5.79
CA GLN A 242 13.03 -5.55 -5.04
C GLN A 242 11.67 -5.86 -5.68
N LEU A 243 11.60 -5.89 -7.01
CA LEU A 243 10.41 -6.31 -7.74
C LEU A 243 10.04 -7.76 -7.44
N LEU A 244 11.01 -8.68 -7.47
CA LEU A 244 10.80 -10.09 -7.15
C LEU A 244 10.29 -10.26 -5.70
N GLY A 245 10.88 -9.55 -4.74
CA GLY A 245 10.39 -9.56 -3.36
C GLY A 245 8.95 -9.04 -3.24
N ALA A 246 8.62 -7.95 -3.92
CA ALA A 246 7.25 -7.42 -3.94
C ALA A 246 6.26 -8.40 -4.60
N LEU A 247 6.62 -8.99 -5.74
CA LEU A 247 5.79 -9.98 -6.44
C LEU A 247 5.59 -11.25 -5.60
N PHE A 248 6.62 -11.69 -4.88
CA PHE A 248 6.51 -12.81 -3.93
C PHE A 248 5.43 -12.52 -2.88
N PHE A 249 5.48 -11.37 -2.20
CA PHE A 249 4.49 -11.03 -1.17
C PHE A 249 3.09 -10.77 -1.75
N LEU A 250 2.99 -10.21 -2.95
CA LEU A 250 1.72 -10.13 -3.68
C LEU A 250 1.15 -11.54 -3.96
N GLY A 251 1.98 -12.47 -4.41
CA GLY A 251 1.61 -13.88 -4.61
C GLY A 251 1.21 -14.57 -3.31
N PHE A 252 1.91 -14.30 -2.21
CA PHE A 252 1.56 -14.79 -0.87
C PHE A 252 0.14 -14.33 -0.46
N HIS A 253 -0.23 -13.08 -0.73
CA HIS A 253 -1.58 -12.58 -0.46
C HIS A 253 -2.64 -13.24 -1.36
N VAL A 254 -2.35 -13.41 -2.64
CA VAL A 254 -3.22 -14.14 -3.57
C VAL A 254 -3.44 -15.57 -3.09
N ALA A 255 -2.39 -16.26 -2.64
CA ALA A 255 -2.48 -17.62 -2.10
C ALA A 255 -3.34 -17.68 -0.85
N ASN A 256 -3.15 -16.76 0.11
CA ASN A 256 -3.99 -16.68 1.31
C ASN A 256 -5.47 -16.41 0.98
N THR A 257 -5.75 -15.55 0.00
CA THR A 257 -7.12 -15.30 -0.45
C THR A 257 -7.72 -16.54 -1.12
N ALA A 258 -6.97 -17.23 -1.98
CA ALA A 258 -7.45 -18.43 -2.66
C ALA A 258 -7.75 -19.59 -1.68
N ILE A 259 -6.95 -19.72 -0.61
CA ILE A 259 -7.03 -20.83 0.33
C ILE A 259 -8.00 -20.55 1.48
N LEU A 260 -7.99 -19.32 2.02
CA LEU A 260 -8.67 -18.97 3.27
C LEU A 260 -9.76 -17.90 3.10
N LEU A 261 -9.91 -17.33 1.90
CA LEU A 261 -10.73 -16.12 1.65
C LEU A 261 -10.35 -14.96 2.59
N ILE A 262 -9.10 -14.93 3.05
CA ILE A 262 -8.54 -13.83 3.84
C ILE A 262 -7.78 -12.91 2.89
N HIS A 263 -8.04 -11.61 2.99
CA HIS A 263 -7.32 -10.59 2.25
C HIS A 263 -6.61 -9.63 3.21
N PHE A 264 -5.53 -9.04 2.73
CA PHE A 264 -4.79 -7.99 3.42
C PHE A 264 -4.64 -6.76 2.52
N LEU A 265 -5.72 -6.43 1.79
CA LEU A 265 -5.73 -5.41 0.75
C LEU A 265 -5.18 -4.04 1.19
N PRO A 266 -5.45 -3.55 2.42
CA PRO A 266 -4.85 -2.32 2.94
C PRO A 266 -3.31 -2.31 2.93
N THR A 267 -2.68 -3.44 3.25
CA THR A 267 -1.21 -3.60 3.11
C THR A 267 -0.82 -3.82 1.65
N VAL A 268 -1.59 -4.60 0.88
CA VAL A 268 -1.32 -4.89 -0.54
C VAL A 268 -1.23 -3.62 -1.36
N VAL A 269 -2.18 -2.70 -1.23
CA VAL A 269 -2.16 -1.43 -1.97
C VAL A 269 -0.95 -0.58 -1.61
N CYS A 270 -0.46 -0.68 -0.37
CA CYS A 270 0.73 0.04 0.09
C CYS A 270 2.04 -0.50 -0.50
N TRP A 271 2.06 -1.70 -1.09
CA TRP A 271 3.22 -2.17 -1.88
C TRP A 271 3.54 -1.25 -3.06
N LEU A 272 2.59 -0.43 -3.53
CA LEU A 272 2.85 0.59 -4.53
C LEU A 272 3.94 1.60 -4.11
N ALA A 273 4.26 1.71 -2.81
CA ALA A 273 5.39 2.51 -2.33
C ALA A 273 6.76 2.00 -2.83
N PHE A 274 6.85 0.72 -3.21
CA PHE A 274 8.03 0.12 -3.83
C PHE A 274 8.02 0.28 -5.36
N ALA A 275 6.88 0.61 -5.97
CA ALA A 275 6.76 0.76 -7.41
C ALA A 275 7.31 2.13 -7.89
N PRO A 276 7.93 2.18 -9.08
CA PRO A 276 8.46 3.43 -9.65
C PRO A 276 7.34 4.24 -10.35
N LEU A 277 6.31 4.63 -9.60
CA LEU A 277 5.09 5.28 -10.14
C LEU A 277 5.38 6.60 -10.88
N GLU A 278 6.47 7.29 -10.54
CA GLU A 278 6.90 8.51 -11.23
C GLU A 278 7.24 8.30 -12.71
N ARG A 279 7.46 7.04 -13.13
CA ARG A 279 7.78 6.68 -14.51
C ARG A 279 6.54 6.52 -15.39
N ILE A 280 5.34 6.48 -14.82
CA ILE A 280 4.08 6.25 -15.55
C ILE A 280 3.89 7.31 -16.65
N VAL A 281 3.89 8.59 -16.29
CA VAL A 281 3.68 9.69 -17.26
C VAL A 281 4.79 9.78 -18.31
N PRO A 282 6.10 9.77 -17.94
CA PRO A 282 7.18 9.71 -18.92
C PRO A 282 7.08 8.53 -19.90
N TRP A 283 6.68 7.34 -19.42
CA TRP A 283 6.51 6.17 -20.26
C TRP A 283 5.43 6.35 -21.32
N PHE A 284 4.25 6.86 -20.93
CA PHE A 284 3.16 7.15 -21.87
C PHE A 284 3.55 8.24 -22.89
N ARG A 285 4.28 9.27 -22.45
CA ARG A 285 4.79 10.32 -23.37
C ARG A 285 5.77 9.75 -24.40
N LYS A 286 6.72 8.92 -23.97
CA LYS A 286 7.67 8.26 -24.87
C LYS A 286 6.96 7.38 -25.90
N LYS A 287 5.98 6.59 -25.47
CA LYS A 287 5.16 5.75 -26.38
C LYS A 287 4.37 6.58 -27.38
N ARG A 288 3.79 7.70 -26.96
CA ARG A 288 3.05 8.61 -27.85
C ARG A 288 3.97 9.20 -28.92
N LEU A 289 5.14 9.71 -28.54
CA LEU A 289 6.11 10.27 -29.49
C LEU A 289 6.61 9.23 -30.49
N ALA A 290 6.90 8.00 -30.05
CA ALA A 290 7.31 6.92 -30.94
C ALA A 290 6.21 6.54 -31.96
N ARG A 291 4.95 6.55 -31.52
CA ARG A 291 3.80 6.31 -32.40
C ARG A 291 3.61 7.44 -33.41
N ASP A 292 3.76 8.68 -32.97
CA ASP A 292 3.58 9.85 -33.83
C ASP A 292 4.71 9.92 -34.89
N ALA A 293 5.96 9.59 -34.51
CA ALA A 293 7.09 9.47 -35.44
C ALA A 293 6.87 8.39 -36.52
N ARG A 294 6.39 7.20 -36.13
CA ARG A 294 6.07 6.12 -37.07
C ARG A 294 4.98 6.51 -38.08
N LYS A 295 3.97 7.28 -37.66
CA LYS A 295 2.94 7.82 -38.57
C LYS A 295 3.51 8.82 -39.57
N THR A 296 4.48 9.63 -39.15
CA THR A 296 5.16 10.57 -40.03
C THR A 296 6.08 9.88 -41.03
N GLU A 297 6.65 8.72 -40.70
CA GLU A 297 7.44 7.88 -41.64
C GLU A 297 6.55 7.12 -42.64
N GLU A 298 5.34 6.69 -42.25
CA GLU A 298 4.40 5.98 -43.15
C GLU A 298 3.66 6.93 -44.14
N GLN A 299 3.52 8.22 -43.82
CA GLN A 299 2.90 9.22 -44.71
C GLN A 299 3.67 9.56 -46.03
N PRO A 300 5.00 9.71 -46.05
CA PRO A 300 5.74 9.99 -47.29
C PRO A 300 5.75 8.82 -48.27
N GLU A 301 5.62 7.57 -47.81
CA GLU A 301 5.49 6.40 -48.69
C GLU A 301 4.11 6.33 -49.37
N SER A 302 3.04 6.65 -48.64
CA SER A 302 1.68 6.76 -49.19
C SER A 302 1.54 7.90 -50.20
N GLY A 303 2.19 9.05 -49.94
CA GLY A 303 2.18 10.19 -50.87
C GLY A 303 2.91 9.90 -52.19
N ARG A 304 4.06 9.23 -52.14
CA ARG A 304 4.79 8.82 -53.35
C ARG A 304 4.07 7.74 -54.16
N GLN A 305 3.40 6.79 -53.50
CA GLN A 305 2.60 5.78 -54.20
C GLN A 305 1.34 6.39 -54.85
N ALA A 306 0.72 7.40 -54.23
CA ALA A 306 -0.41 8.13 -54.81
C ALA A 306 0.02 9.02 -56.01
N GLU A 307 1.17 9.69 -55.95
CA GLU A 307 1.72 10.43 -57.09
C GLU A 307 2.13 9.51 -58.25
N GLN A 308 2.67 8.32 -57.97
CA GLN A 308 2.99 7.34 -59.01
C GLN A 308 1.76 6.69 -59.66
N GLN A 309 0.62 6.60 -58.95
CA GLN A 309 -0.64 6.08 -59.51
C GLN A 309 -1.48 7.14 -60.23
N ALA A 310 -1.32 8.43 -59.91
CA ALA A 310 -2.04 9.52 -60.59
C ALA A 310 -1.35 10.00 -61.89
N GLY A 311 -0.13 9.53 -62.16
CA GLY A 311 0.65 9.86 -63.36
C GLY A 311 0.64 8.80 -64.47
N ALA A 312 -0.21 7.77 -64.38
CA ALA A 312 -0.42 6.73 -65.39
C ALA A 312 -1.84 6.82 -65.96
#